data_AF-A0A922I7U0-F1
#
_entry.id   AF-A0A922I7U0-F1
#
_cell.length_a   1.000
_cell.length_b   1.000
_cell.length_c   1.000
_cell.angle_alpha   90.00
_cell.angle_beta   90.00
_cell.angle_gamma   90.00
#
_symmetry.space_group_name_H-M   'P 1'
#
loop_
_entity.id
_entity.type
_entity.pdbx_description
1 polymer ?
#
loop_
_entity_poly.entity_id
_entity_poly.type
_entity_poly.pdbx_seq_one_letter_code
_entity_poly.pdbx_strand_id
1 'polypeptide(L)'
;MKILGLTMQNHQHRNKINFNLHIENTIAKTIRIKNALFNFCKNTYGINTKKRQNLYKGLIRPQLTYGSEIWFKHITKKQVKKLESAQHTILRHSIMGYRTISKACTTLLTKIEPLSDNILIKQTKFLHRHNITLETLHNTTIEHFIETTKQNAMTLAHQSTNETFKEFFPLPNIPKFIHIDFITTQFYTGHDFKLQTQTLAHVQIITQSKTLNTSYYTVQITQT
;
A
#
# COMPACT_ATOMS: atom_id res chain seq x y z
N MET A 1 9.66 13.32 -28.09
CA MET A 1 11.09 13.09 -27.81
C MET A 1 11.24 12.09 -26.68
N LYS A 2 12.22 11.17 -26.74
CA LYS A 2 12.48 10.19 -25.67
C LYS A 2 13.92 10.35 -25.20
N ILE A 3 14.13 10.53 -23.89
CA ILE A 3 15.45 10.68 -23.27
C ILE A 3 15.49 9.79 -22.03
N LEU A 4 16.50 8.92 -21.92
CA LEU A 4 16.69 8.01 -20.78
C LEU A 4 15.40 7.25 -20.40
N GLY A 5 14.58 6.87 -21.39
CA GLY A 5 13.30 6.19 -21.14
C GLY A 5 12.11 7.08 -20.77
N LEU A 6 12.31 8.38 -20.55
CA LEU A 6 11.25 9.36 -20.37
C LEU A 6 10.73 9.84 -21.72
N THR A 7 9.41 9.89 -21.88
CA THR A 7 8.76 10.36 -23.11
C THR A 7 8.12 11.72 -22.90
N MET A 8 8.64 12.74 -23.57
CA MET A 8 8.13 14.11 -23.48
C MET A 8 7.44 14.53 -24.77
N GLN A 9 6.27 15.13 -24.62
CA GLN A 9 5.52 15.81 -25.67
C GLN A 9 5.66 17.33 -25.48
N ASN A 10 5.53 18.09 -26.57
CA ASN A 10 5.59 19.56 -26.57
C ASN A 10 6.88 20.16 -25.96
N HIS A 11 7.99 19.43 -26.10
CA HIS A 11 9.31 19.79 -25.57
C HIS A 11 9.90 21.10 -26.12
N GLN A 12 9.38 21.60 -27.25
CA GLN A 12 9.82 22.86 -27.87
C GLN A 12 9.51 24.10 -27.01
N HIS A 13 8.53 24.02 -26.10
CA HIS A 13 8.17 25.12 -25.21
C HIS A 13 8.29 24.66 -23.75
N ARG A 14 9.21 25.28 -22.99
CA ARG A 14 9.50 24.93 -21.58
C ARG A 14 8.25 24.86 -20.70
N ASN A 15 7.29 25.76 -20.92
CA ASN A 15 6.08 25.86 -20.11
C ASN A 15 4.95 24.91 -20.55
N LYS A 16 5.10 24.19 -21.69
CA LYS A 16 4.07 23.30 -22.25
C LYS A 16 4.50 21.83 -22.28
N ILE A 17 5.60 21.47 -21.62
CA ILE A 17 6.10 20.09 -21.58
C ILE A 17 5.03 19.18 -20.96
N ASN A 18 4.72 18.09 -21.67
CA ASN A 18 3.67 17.15 -21.27
C ASN A 18 4.23 15.72 -21.18
N PHE A 19 3.89 15.04 -20.10
CA PHE A 19 4.30 13.66 -19.79
C PHE A 19 3.17 12.65 -19.88
N ASN A 20 2.01 13.00 -20.45
CA ASN A 20 0.86 12.11 -20.53
C ASN A 20 1.18 10.78 -21.19
N LEU A 21 1.83 10.84 -22.36
CA LEU A 21 2.27 9.65 -23.07
C LEU A 21 3.27 8.81 -22.26
N HIS A 22 4.14 9.45 -21.47
CA HIS A 22 5.04 8.73 -20.58
C HIS A 22 4.27 7.97 -19.49
N ILE A 23 3.29 8.60 -18.84
CA ILE A 23 2.47 7.96 -17.82
C ILE A 23 1.71 6.75 -18.37
N GLU A 24 1.05 6.89 -19.51
CA GLU A 24 0.33 5.79 -20.15
C GLU A 24 1.26 4.63 -20.51
N ASN A 25 2.43 4.92 -21.10
CA ASN A 25 3.44 3.91 -21.42
C ASN A 25 3.99 3.20 -20.18
N THR A 26 4.25 3.95 -19.11
CA THR A 26 4.74 3.43 -17.83
C THR A 26 3.69 2.53 -17.17
N ILE A 27 2.41 2.92 -17.18
CA ILE A 27 1.30 2.10 -16.68
C ILE A 27 1.16 0.83 -17.52
N ALA A 28 1.15 0.94 -18.86
CA ALA A 28 1.02 -0.22 -19.75
C ALA A 28 2.15 -1.23 -19.54
N LYS A 29 3.40 -0.76 -19.44
CA LYS A 29 4.56 -1.61 -19.14
C LYS A 29 4.42 -2.28 -17.78
N THR A 30 3.97 -1.54 -16.77
CA THR A 30 3.75 -2.06 -15.42
C THR A 30 2.65 -3.13 -15.38
N ILE A 31 1.55 -2.92 -16.11
CA ILE A 31 0.46 -3.89 -16.20
C ILE A 31 0.93 -5.18 -16.89
N ARG A 32 1.77 -5.09 -17.93
CA ARG A 32 2.38 -6.26 -18.57
C ARG A 32 3.22 -7.07 -17.58
N ILE A 33 4.08 -6.40 -16.81
CA ILE A 33 4.90 -7.05 -15.76
C ILE A 33 4.00 -7.68 -14.70
N LYS A 34 2.97 -6.97 -14.24
CA LYS A 34 1.97 -7.48 -13.30
C LYS A 34 1.31 -8.76 -13.85
N ASN A 35 0.80 -8.73 -15.07
CA ASN A 35 0.09 -9.87 -15.65
C ASN A 35 1.00 -11.10 -15.75
N ALA A 36 2.25 -10.92 -16.20
CA ALA A 36 3.24 -12.00 -16.20
C ALA A 36 3.47 -12.58 -14.81
N LEU A 37 3.68 -11.72 -13.80
CA LEU A 37 3.95 -12.14 -12.43
C LEU A 37 2.75 -12.85 -11.76
N PHE A 38 1.57 -12.26 -11.87
CA PHE A 38 0.37 -12.76 -11.19
C PHE A 38 -0.31 -13.91 -11.92
N ASN A 39 0.10 -14.25 -13.16
CA ASN A 39 -0.27 -15.51 -13.77
C ASN A 39 0.21 -16.71 -12.95
N PHE A 40 1.36 -16.59 -12.28
CA PHE A 40 1.93 -17.62 -11.41
C PHE A 40 1.40 -17.57 -9.96
N CYS A 41 0.67 -16.51 -9.59
CA CYS A 41 0.20 -16.28 -8.21
C CYS A 41 -1.32 -16.13 -8.19
N LYS A 42 -2.05 -17.25 -8.10
CA LYS A 42 -3.52 -17.23 -7.98
C LYS A 42 -3.97 -16.80 -6.58
N ASN A 43 -5.26 -16.57 -6.42
CA ASN A 43 -5.83 -16.11 -5.15
C ASN A 43 -5.91 -17.21 -4.08
N THR A 44 -5.97 -18.48 -4.45
CA THR A 44 -6.12 -19.59 -3.48
C THR A 44 -4.83 -20.36 -3.24
N TYR A 45 -3.87 -20.29 -4.17
CA TYR A 45 -2.58 -20.99 -4.07
C TYR A 45 -1.42 -20.14 -4.60
N GLY A 46 -0.21 -20.46 -4.15
CA GLY A 46 1.04 -19.84 -4.59
C GLY A 46 1.70 -18.97 -3.50
N ILE A 47 2.23 -17.82 -3.92
CA ILE A 47 3.09 -16.98 -3.08
C ILE A 47 2.29 -16.27 -1.96
N ASN A 48 2.83 -16.20 -0.74
CA ASN A 48 2.26 -15.45 0.38
C ASN A 48 2.19 -13.93 0.10
N THR A 49 1.16 -13.26 0.61
CA THR A 49 0.96 -11.80 0.64
C THR A 49 2.23 -10.98 0.88
N LYS A 50 3.05 -11.32 1.89
CA LYS A 50 4.28 -10.57 2.21
C LYS A 50 5.29 -10.61 1.06
N LYS A 51 5.46 -11.77 0.43
CA LYS A 51 6.34 -11.95 -0.73
C LYS A 51 5.79 -11.19 -1.95
N ARG A 52 4.46 -11.17 -2.16
CA ARG A 52 3.81 -10.37 -3.21
C ARG A 52 4.03 -8.87 -3.02
N GLN A 53 3.92 -8.39 -1.78
CA GLN A 53 4.21 -6.98 -1.45
C GLN A 53 5.67 -6.64 -1.67
N ASN A 54 6.61 -7.55 -1.36
CA ASN A 54 8.02 -7.37 -1.66
C ASN A 54 8.28 -7.27 -3.18
N LEU A 55 7.61 -8.09 -3.99
CA LEU A 55 7.68 -7.99 -5.45
C LEU A 55 7.17 -6.63 -5.95
N TYR A 56 6.08 -6.12 -5.37
CA TYR A 56 5.63 -4.77 -5.67
C TYR A 56 6.68 -3.71 -5.31
N LYS A 57 7.24 -3.77 -4.09
CA LYS A 57 8.23 -2.79 -3.60
C LYS A 57 9.54 -2.82 -4.41
N GLY A 58 9.99 -4.01 -4.81
CA GLY A 58 11.28 -4.23 -5.48
C GLY A 58 11.25 -4.08 -7.00
N LEU A 59 10.15 -4.44 -7.68
CA LEU A 59 10.08 -4.46 -9.14
C LEU A 59 9.13 -3.39 -9.70
N ILE A 60 7.91 -3.34 -9.16
CA ILE A 60 6.82 -2.54 -9.74
C ILE A 60 6.95 -1.07 -9.34
N ARG A 61 7.15 -0.79 -8.05
CA ARG A 61 7.27 0.57 -7.54
C ARG A 61 8.42 1.34 -8.21
N PRO A 62 9.64 0.79 -8.37
CA PRO A 62 10.70 1.46 -9.11
C PRO A 62 10.32 1.77 -10.55
N GLN A 63 9.66 0.83 -11.24
CA GLN A 63 9.20 1.04 -12.62
C GLN A 63 8.15 2.16 -12.75
N LEU A 64 7.24 2.30 -11.77
CA LEU A 64 6.24 3.37 -11.72
C LEU A 64 6.83 4.74 -11.35
N THR A 65 7.80 4.75 -10.43
CA THR A 65 8.42 5.99 -9.91
C THR A 65 9.65 6.44 -10.70
N TYR A 66 10.00 5.74 -11.78
CA TYR A 66 11.20 6.07 -12.55
C TYR A 66 11.12 7.50 -13.11
N GLY A 67 12.12 8.31 -12.81
CA GLY A 67 12.20 9.72 -13.23
C GLY A 67 11.11 10.63 -12.64
N SER A 68 10.46 10.23 -11.54
CA SER A 68 9.37 11.01 -10.92
C SER A 68 9.77 12.42 -10.53
N GLU A 69 11.04 12.65 -10.21
CA GLU A 69 11.60 13.98 -9.90
C GLU A 69 11.41 14.98 -11.05
N ILE A 70 11.36 14.49 -12.29
CA ILE A 70 11.19 15.32 -13.49
C ILE A 70 9.72 15.49 -13.81
N TRP A 71 8.97 14.40 -13.97
CA TRP A 71 7.60 14.46 -14.51
C TRP A 71 6.51 14.75 -13.47
N PHE A 72 6.72 14.44 -12.19
CA PHE A 72 5.65 14.52 -11.18
C PHE A 72 5.10 15.94 -10.99
N LYS A 73 5.97 16.96 -11.11
CA LYS A 73 5.58 18.39 -11.05
C LYS A 73 4.78 18.88 -12.27
N HIS A 74 4.77 18.11 -13.36
CA HIS A 74 4.14 18.48 -14.63
C HIS A 74 2.88 17.67 -14.94
N ILE A 75 2.46 16.77 -14.04
CA ILE A 75 1.26 15.97 -14.24
C ILE A 75 0.05 16.54 -13.50
N THR A 76 -1.12 16.29 -14.07
CA THR A 76 -2.42 16.69 -13.52
C THR A 76 -2.89 15.74 -12.42
N LYS A 77 -3.79 16.20 -11.55
CA LYS A 77 -4.46 15.35 -10.54
C LYS A 77 -5.12 14.10 -11.15
N LYS A 78 -5.63 14.20 -12.38
CA LYS A 78 -6.22 13.06 -13.11
C LYS A 78 -5.19 11.98 -13.42
N GLN A 79 -3.97 12.37 -13.81
CA GLN A 79 -2.87 11.44 -14.09
C GLN A 79 -2.33 10.79 -12.82
N VAL A 80 -2.25 11.55 -11.72
CA VAL A 80 -1.94 10.99 -10.39
C VAL A 80 -2.96 9.89 -10.04
N LYS A 81 -4.26 10.17 -10.15
CA LYS A 81 -5.31 9.16 -9.90
C LYS A 81 -5.18 7.91 -10.79
N LYS A 82 -4.76 8.06 -12.05
CA LYS A 82 -4.50 6.91 -12.94
C LYS A 82 -3.34 6.04 -12.43
N LEU A 83 -2.23 6.66 -12.07
CA LEU A 83 -1.08 5.95 -11.50
C LEU A 83 -1.44 5.22 -10.22
N GLU A 84 -2.19 5.89 -9.35
CA GLU A 84 -2.65 5.30 -8.10
C GLU A 84 -3.65 4.16 -8.31
N SER A 85 -4.50 4.24 -9.34
CA SER A 85 -5.39 3.14 -9.73
C SER A 85 -4.61 1.92 -10.22
N ALA A 86 -3.51 2.15 -10.96
CA ALA A 86 -2.60 1.09 -11.37
C ALA A 86 -1.92 0.45 -10.14
N GLN A 87 -1.42 1.26 -9.19
CA GLN A 87 -0.90 0.76 -7.92
C GLN A 87 -1.96 -0.05 -7.15
N HIS A 88 -3.17 0.49 -6.98
CA HIS A 88 -4.26 -0.18 -6.28
C HIS A 88 -4.55 -1.56 -6.85
N THR A 89 -4.66 -1.65 -8.17
CA THR A 89 -4.89 -2.92 -8.87
C THR A 89 -3.84 -3.96 -8.50
N ILE A 90 -2.57 -3.57 -8.43
CA ILE A 90 -1.46 -4.46 -8.10
C ILE A 90 -1.46 -4.84 -6.62
N LEU A 91 -1.66 -3.87 -5.74
CA LEU A 91 -1.70 -4.09 -4.28
C LEU A 91 -2.88 -4.98 -3.88
N ARG A 92 -4.02 -4.84 -4.55
CA ARG A 92 -5.18 -5.70 -4.35
C ARG A 92 -4.88 -7.16 -4.67
N HIS A 93 -4.14 -7.43 -5.75
CA HIS A 93 -3.64 -8.79 -6.04
C HIS A 93 -2.63 -9.28 -4.99
N SER A 94 -1.87 -8.37 -4.37
CA SER A 94 -0.93 -8.73 -3.31
C SER A 94 -1.63 -9.26 -2.06
N ILE A 95 -2.83 -8.76 -1.75
CA ILE A 95 -3.67 -9.23 -0.63
C ILE A 95 -4.70 -10.28 -1.04
N MET A 96 -4.63 -10.81 -2.27
CA MET A 96 -5.60 -11.79 -2.77
C MET A 96 -7.06 -11.25 -2.73
N GLY A 97 -7.22 -9.94 -2.80
CA GLY A 97 -8.50 -9.27 -2.65
C GLY A 97 -9.44 -9.41 -3.85
N TYR A 98 -10.75 -9.40 -3.62
CA TYR A 98 -11.74 -9.24 -4.69
C TYR A 98 -11.59 -7.91 -5.42
N ARG A 99 -12.06 -7.86 -6.68
CA ARG A 99 -11.96 -6.67 -7.55
C ARG A 99 -12.58 -5.42 -6.94
N THR A 100 -13.62 -5.59 -6.12
CA THR A 100 -14.44 -4.54 -5.51
C THR A 100 -13.83 -3.92 -4.26
N ILE A 101 -12.74 -4.48 -3.71
CA ILE A 101 -12.12 -3.92 -2.51
C ILE A 101 -11.65 -2.49 -2.76
N SER A 102 -11.98 -1.61 -1.81
CA SER A 102 -11.63 -0.20 -1.86
C SER A 102 -10.12 0.03 -1.80
N LYS A 103 -9.67 1.14 -2.39
CA LYS A 103 -8.26 1.58 -2.33
C LYS A 103 -7.83 1.83 -0.89
N ALA A 104 -8.73 2.39 -0.08
CA ALA A 104 -8.53 2.67 1.34
C ALA A 104 -8.19 1.40 2.13
N CYS A 105 -9.03 0.36 2.07
CA CYS A 105 -8.79 -0.89 2.78
C CYS A 105 -7.51 -1.58 2.29
N THR A 106 -7.25 -1.55 0.98
CA THR A 106 -6.02 -2.13 0.40
C THR A 106 -4.76 -1.44 0.90
N THR A 107 -4.78 -0.11 1.01
CA THR A 107 -3.68 0.72 1.52
C THR A 107 -3.34 0.33 2.97
N LEU A 108 -4.36 0.20 3.82
CA LEU A 108 -4.20 -0.16 5.23
C LEU A 108 -3.71 -1.60 5.40
N LEU A 109 -4.34 -2.56 4.72
CA LEU A 109 -3.96 -3.98 4.77
C LEU A 109 -2.52 -4.20 4.30
N THR A 110 -2.11 -3.51 3.24
CA THR A 110 -0.74 -3.62 2.73
C THR A 110 0.29 -2.81 3.49
N LYS A 111 -0.15 -1.83 4.30
CA LYS A 111 0.72 -0.83 4.95
C LYS A 111 1.64 -0.15 3.95
N ILE A 112 1.11 0.12 2.76
CA ILE A 112 1.81 0.73 1.64
C ILE A 112 1.13 2.06 1.35
N GLU A 113 1.90 3.12 1.44
CA GLU A 113 1.47 4.47 1.15
C GLU A 113 1.06 4.66 -0.33
N PRO A 114 0.13 5.59 -0.61
CA PRO A 114 -0.18 6.01 -1.97
C PRO A 114 1.05 6.45 -2.76
N LEU A 115 1.01 6.29 -4.09
CA LEU A 115 2.17 6.54 -4.94
C LEU A 115 2.67 7.99 -4.84
N SER A 116 1.74 8.95 -4.76
CA SER A 116 2.05 10.37 -4.62
C SER A 116 2.92 10.65 -3.40
N ASP A 117 2.55 10.06 -2.26
CA ASP A 117 3.23 10.28 -0.98
C ASP A 117 4.60 9.59 -1.00
N ASN A 118 4.69 8.41 -1.62
CA ASN A 118 5.98 7.75 -1.84
C ASN A 118 6.92 8.58 -2.71
N ILE A 119 6.41 9.21 -3.78
CA ILE A 119 7.21 10.07 -4.66
C ILE A 119 7.68 11.31 -3.89
N LEU A 120 6.81 11.94 -3.11
CA LEU A 120 7.16 13.07 -2.25
C LEU A 120 8.28 12.69 -1.27
N ILE A 121 8.13 11.57 -0.56
CA ILE A 121 9.16 11.05 0.35
C ILE A 121 10.49 10.83 -0.37
N LYS A 122 10.47 10.25 -1.57
CA LYS A 122 11.69 10.04 -2.37
C LYS A 122 12.35 11.34 -2.76
N GLN A 123 11.57 12.32 -3.20
CA GLN A 123 12.06 13.63 -3.60
C GLN A 123 12.68 14.39 -2.43
N THR A 124 12.02 14.41 -1.27
CA THR A 124 12.56 15.00 -0.03
C THR A 124 13.89 14.36 0.36
N LYS A 125 13.96 13.02 0.33
CA LYS A 125 15.22 12.29 0.61
C LYS A 125 16.33 12.64 -0.38
N PHE A 126 16.00 12.80 -1.66
CA PHE A 126 16.97 13.18 -2.70
C PHE A 126 17.53 14.58 -2.41
N LEU A 127 16.65 15.56 -2.25
CA LEU A 127 17.03 16.96 -2.03
C LEU A 127 17.88 17.13 -0.77
N HIS A 128 17.55 16.41 0.32
CA HIS A 128 18.40 16.41 1.51
C HIS A 128 19.81 15.87 1.27
N ARG A 129 19.95 14.75 0.55
CA ARG A 129 21.29 14.22 0.23
C ARG A 129 22.14 15.21 -0.57
N HIS A 130 21.49 16.14 -1.28
CA HIS A 130 22.14 17.18 -2.06
C HIS A 130 22.26 18.52 -1.32
N ASN A 131 21.96 18.57 -0.02
CA ASN A 131 22.01 19.79 0.81
C ASN A 131 21.19 20.95 0.20
N ILE A 132 20.11 20.65 -0.52
CA ILE A 132 19.22 21.66 -1.09
C ILE A 132 18.22 22.05 -0.01
N THR A 133 18.16 23.34 0.32
CA THR A 133 17.24 23.89 1.33
C THR A 133 15.80 23.56 0.96
N LEU A 134 15.08 22.98 1.91
CA LEU A 134 13.68 22.60 1.78
C LEU A 134 12.87 23.43 2.77
N GLU A 135 12.02 24.33 2.25
CA GLU A 135 11.06 25.08 3.07
C GLU A 135 10.17 24.14 3.91
N THR A 136 9.90 22.94 3.40
CA THR A 136 9.07 21.92 4.08
C THR A 136 9.71 21.29 5.31
N LEU A 137 11.04 21.42 5.48
CA LEU A 137 11.79 20.86 6.60
C LEU A 137 12.09 21.90 7.68
N HIS A 138 11.41 23.06 7.64
CA HIS A 138 11.72 24.32 8.33
C HIS A 138 12.12 24.24 9.82
N ASN A 139 11.94 23.11 10.51
CA ASN A 139 12.49 22.77 11.84
C ASN A 139 12.34 21.27 12.20
N THR A 140 12.25 20.35 11.22
CA THR A 140 12.00 18.92 11.50
C THR A 140 13.07 18.02 10.91
N THR A 141 13.35 16.90 11.58
CA THR A 141 14.21 15.87 10.99
C THR A 141 13.49 15.20 9.83
N ILE A 142 14.24 14.70 8.85
CA ILE A 142 13.67 13.99 7.70
C ILE A 142 12.96 12.72 8.10
N GLU A 143 13.48 12.04 9.11
CA GLU A 143 12.84 10.86 9.66
C GLU A 143 11.45 11.20 10.19
N HIS A 144 11.32 12.30 10.92
CA HIS A 144 10.04 12.79 11.39
C HIS A 144 9.11 13.16 10.23
N PHE A 145 9.60 13.88 9.22
CA PHE A 145 8.80 14.20 8.03
C PHE A 145 8.28 12.94 7.32
N ILE A 146 9.13 11.93 7.13
CA ILE A 146 8.76 10.67 6.47
C ILE A 146 7.70 9.94 7.27
N GLU A 147 7.88 9.84 8.59
CA GLU A 147 6.94 9.14 9.46
C GLU A 147 5.60 9.84 9.49
N THR A 148 5.59 11.16 9.68
CA THR A 148 4.38 11.98 9.66
C THR A 148 3.66 11.88 8.32
N THR A 149 4.39 11.91 7.20
CA THR A 149 3.79 11.76 5.85
C THR A 149 3.11 10.40 5.69
N LYS A 150 3.78 9.31 6.10
CA LYS A 150 3.19 7.97 6.03
C LYS A 150 2.00 7.83 6.95
N GLN A 151 2.10 8.34 8.17
CA GLN A 151 1.02 8.26 9.15
C GLN A 151 -0.20 9.03 8.68
N ASN A 152 -0.02 10.23 8.13
CA ASN A 152 -1.10 11.02 7.54
C ASN A 152 -1.76 10.26 6.38
N ALA A 153 -0.97 9.64 5.50
CA ALA A 153 -1.50 8.83 4.40
C ALA A 153 -2.35 7.64 4.91
N MET A 154 -1.91 6.96 5.97
CA MET A 154 -2.67 5.87 6.59
C MET A 154 -3.94 6.38 7.27
N THR A 155 -3.89 7.51 7.98
CA THR A 155 -5.06 8.12 8.62
C THR A 155 -6.11 8.53 7.59
N LEU A 156 -5.71 9.18 6.48
CA LEU A 156 -6.61 9.53 5.38
C LEU A 156 -7.23 8.29 4.72
N ALA A 157 -6.46 7.22 4.57
CA ALA A 157 -6.98 5.94 4.10
C ALA A 157 -8.02 5.38 5.07
N HIS A 158 -7.74 5.36 6.38
CA HIS A 158 -8.66 4.87 7.40
C HIS A 158 -10.00 5.62 7.41
N GLN A 159 -9.96 6.95 7.34
CA GLN A 159 -11.17 7.78 7.25
C GLN A 159 -12.07 7.44 6.06
N SER A 160 -11.47 7.00 4.93
CA SER A 160 -12.17 6.65 3.69
C SER A 160 -12.55 5.17 3.56
N THR A 161 -12.38 4.36 4.62
CA THR A 161 -12.84 2.96 4.67
C THR A 161 -14.32 2.82 4.99
N ASN A 162 -14.86 1.62 4.78
CA ASN A 162 -16.23 1.27 5.18
C ASN A 162 -16.31 1.05 6.70
N GLU A 163 -17.54 1.13 7.23
CA GLU A 163 -17.77 1.00 8.67
C GLU A 163 -17.39 -0.38 9.21
N THR A 164 -17.63 -1.45 8.45
CA THR A 164 -17.22 -2.81 8.83
C THR A 164 -15.71 -2.91 9.06
N PHE A 165 -14.89 -2.31 8.21
CA PHE A 165 -13.44 -2.33 8.39
C PHE A 165 -13.02 -1.51 9.61
N LYS A 166 -13.67 -0.39 9.89
CA LYS A 166 -13.42 0.44 11.09
C LYS A 166 -13.81 -0.28 12.38
N GLU A 167 -14.86 -1.10 12.34
CA GLU A 167 -15.29 -1.93 13.48
C GLU A 167 -14.21 -2.95 13.84
N PHE A 168 -13.62 -3.63 12.85
CA PHE A 168 -12.47 -4.52 13.07
C PHE A 168 -11.18 -3.77 13.43
N PHE A 169 -10.96 -2.60 12.85
CA PHE A 169 -9.75 -1.80 13.00
C PHE A 169 -10.10 -0.35 13.35
N PRO A 170 -10.32 -0.03 14.64
CA PRO A 170 -10.66 1.33 15.04
C PRO A 170 -9.51 2.32 14.85
N LEU A 171 -8.27 1.81 14.80
CA LEU A 171 -7.06 2.60 14.58
C LEU A 171 -6.48 2.34 13.17
N PRO A 172 -5.81 3.33 12.55
CA PRO A 172 -5.22 3.19 11.22
C PRO A 172 -4.06 2.18 11.18
N ASN A 173 -3.47 1.84 12.33
CA ASN A 173 -2.36 0.90 12.40
C ASN A 173 -2.88 -0.52 12.66
N ILE A 174 -2.85 -1.35 11.61
CA ILE A 174 -3.24 -2.76 11.72
C ILE A 174 -2.18 -3.52 12.54
N PRO A 175 -2.57 -4.30 13.56
CA PRO A 175 -1.62 -5.08 14.35
C PRO A 175 -0.76 -6.04 13.53
N LYS A 176 0.51 -6.24 13.92
CA LYS A 176 1.48 -7.08 13.18
C LYS A 176 1.13 -8.57 13.16
N PHE A 177 0.37 -9.04 14.15
CA PHE A 177 -0.02 -10.45 14.28
C PHE A 177 -1.14 -10.86 13.32
N ILE A 178 -1.75 -9.92 12.61
CA ILE A 178 -2.84 -10.20 11.67
C ILE A 178 -2.27 -10.78 10.39
N HIS A 179 -2.65 -12.02 10.09
CA HIS A 179 -2.30 -12.68 8.85
C HIS A 179 -3.31 -12.34 7.76
N ILE A 180 -2.79 -11.94 6.60
CA ILE A 180 -3.59 -11.56 5.44
C ILE A 180 -3.50 -12.70 4.43
N ASP A 181 -4.60 -13.41 4.28
CA ASP A 181 -4.82 -14.41 3.23
C ASP A 181 -6.10 -14.05 2.45
N PHE A 182 -6.47 -14.92 1.52
CA PHE A 182 -7.66 -14.73 0.70
C PHE A 182 -8.92 -14.54 1.54
N ILE A 183 -9.10 -15.36 2.59
CA ILE A 183 -10.32 -15.40 3.40
C ILE A 183 -10.35 -14.21 4.37
N THR A 184 -9.28 -13.99 5.13
CA THR A 184 -9.21 -12.89 6.11
C THR A 184 -9.33 -11.53 5.43
N THR A 185 -8.80 -11.39 4.22
CA THR A 185 -8.96 -10.16 3.42
C THR A 185 -10.42 -9.88 3.10
N GLN A 186 -11.19 -10.87 2.65
CA GLN A 186 -12.61 -10.63 2.33
C GLN A 186 -13.40 -10.34 3.60
N PHE A 187 -13.14 -11.10 4.67
CA PHE A 187 -13.76 -10.94 5.98
C PHE A 187 -13.62 -9.50 6.52
N TYR A 188 -12.38 -9.00 6.63
CA TYR A 188 -12.14 -7.66 7.15
C TYR A 188 -12.68 -6.55 6.25
N THR A 189 -12.77 -6.79 4.94
CA THR A 189 -13.27 -5.79 3.99
C THR A 189 -14.79 -5.82 3.82
N GLY A 190 -15.49 -6.72 4.53
CA GLY A 190 -16.95 -6.85 4.44
C GLY A 190 -17.42 -7.48 3.13
N HIS A 191 -16.57 -8.27 2.47
CA HIS A 191 -16.92 -9.02 1.29
C HIS A 191 -17.13 -10.50 1.66
N ASP A 192 -18.28 -11.05 1.25
CA ASP A 192 -18.71 -12.44 1.44
C ASP A 192 -19.24 -12.82 2.85
N PHE A 193 -20.57 -12.75 3.01
CA PHE A 193 -21.29 -13.13 4.24
C PHE A 193 -21.17 -14.63 4.57
N LYS A 194 -20.94 -15.50 3.56
CA LYS A 194 -20.80 -16.96 3.74
C LYS A 194 -19.47 -17.37 4.36
N LEU A 195 -18.43 -16.55 4.24
CA LEU A 195 -17.13 -16.80 4.88
C LEU A 195 -17.11 -16.30 6.33
N GLN A 196 -17.90 -15.28 6.66
CA GLN A 196 -17.99 -14.75 8.03
C GLN A 196 -18.38 -15.82 9.04
N THR A 197 -19.30 -16.72 8.69
CA THR A 197 -19.72 -17.84 9.55
C THR A 197 -18.63 -18.91 9.73
N GLN A 198 -17.80 -19.16 8.71
CA GLN A 198 -16.69 -20.14 8.79
C GLN A 198 -15.47 -19.58 9.54
N THR A 199 -15.14 -18.29 9.37
CA THR A 199 -14.06 -17.63 10.11
C THR A 199 -14.40 -17.39 11.57
N LEU A 200 -15.67 -17.12 11.92
CA LEU A 200 -16.09 -17.03 13.33
C LEU A 200 -15.81 -18.35 14.08
N ALA A 201 -16.06 -19.50 13.45
CA ALA A 201 -15.71 -20.80 14.01
C ALA A 201 -14.19 -20.99 14.17
N HIS A 202 -13.39 -20.60 13.16
CA HIS A 202 -11.93 -20.77 13.21
C HIS A 202 -11.25 -19.78 14.20
N VAL A 203 -11.75 -18.56 14.32
CA VAL A 203 -11.28 -17.56 15.28
C VAL A 203 -11.67 -17.95 16.71
N GLN A 204 -12.88 -18.49 16.94
CA GLN A 204 -13.27 -19.06 18.23
C GLN A 204 -12.38 -20.24 18.66
N ILE A 205 -11.99 -21.11 17.74
CA ILE A 205 -11.06 -22.22 18.03
C ILE A 205 -9.67 -21.69 18.43
N ILE A 206 -9.18 -20.62 17.79
CA ILE A 206 -7.87 -20.02 18.10
C ILE A 206 -7.90 -19.23 19.43
N THR A 207 -9.02 -18.59 19.79
CA THR A 207 -9.16 -17.94 21.10
C THR A 207 -9.36 -18.96 22.23
N GLN A 208 -10.14 -20.03 22.02
CA GLN A 208 -10.34 -21.10 23.01
C GLN A 208 -9.06 -21.91 23.29
N SER A 209 -8.28 -22.22 22.25
CA SER A 209 -6.98 -22.90 22.42
C SER A 209 -5.94 -22.06 23.15
N LYS A 210 -6.03 -20.72 23.06
CA LYS A 210 -5.19 -19.82 23.86
C LYS A 210 -5.63 -19.73 25.31
N THR A 211 -6.93 -19.70 25.61
CA THR A 211 -7.42 -19.69 27.00
C THR A 211 -7.08 -20.98 27.76
N LEU A 212 -7.02 -22.12 27.07
CA LEU A 212 -6.63 -23.40 27.66
C LEU A 212 -5.13 -23.51 27.98
N ASN A 213 -4.27 -22.77 27.26
CA ASN A 213 -2.83 -22.75 27.49
C ASN A 213 -2.38 -21.74 28.58
N THR A 214 -3.27 -20.86 29.05
CA THR A 214 -2.96 -19.91 30.13
C THR A 214 -3.36 -20.41 31.53
N SER A 215 -3.95 -21.60 31.65
CA SER A 215 -4.50 -22.12 32.92
C SER A 215 -3.48 -22.83 33.83
N TYR A 216 -2.18 -22.80 33.51
CA TYR A 216 -1.14 -23.54 34.25
C TYR A 216 -0.06 -22.65 34.89
N TYR A 217 -0.35 -21.44 35.34
CA TYR A 217 0.58 -20.69 36.19
C TYR A 217 -0.14 -19.75 37.17
N THR A 218 -0.64 -20.31 38.28
CA THR A 218 -0.69 -19.59 39.56
C THR A 218 -0.69 -20.59 40.71
N VAL A 219 0.53 -20.97 41.09
CA VAL A 219 0.82 -21.66 42.36
C VAL A 219 0.77 -20.63 43.49
N GLN A 220 0.01 -21.00 44.52
CA GLN A 220 -0.01 -20.53 45.91
C GLN A 220 1.27 -19.85 46.43
N ILE A 221 1.16 -18.66 47.05
CA ILE A 221 2.13 -18.16 48.05
C ILE A 221 1.40 -17.36 49.16
N THR A 222 1.26 -18.03 50.33
CA THR A 222 1.31 -17.61 51.77
C THR A 222 0.41 -16.46 52.29
N GLN A 223 -0.48 -16.69 53.26
CA GLN A 223 -0.27 -16.84 54.72
C GLN A 223 0.53 -15.70 55.37
N THR A 224 -0.17 -14.82 56.12
CA THR A 224 -0.12 -14.66 57.59
C THR A 224 -1.35 -13.88 58.03
#